data_AF-A0A0C9T253-F1
#
_entry.id   AF-A0A0C9T253-F1
#
_cell.length_a   1.000
_cell.length_b   1.000
_cell.length_c   1.000
_cell.angle_alpha   90.00
_cell.angle_beta   90.00
_cell.angle_gamma   90.00
#
_symmetry.space_group_name_H-M   'P 1'
#
loop_
_entity.id
_entity.type
_entity.pdbx_description
1 polymer ?
#
loop_
_entity_poly.entity_id
_entity_poly.type
_entity_poly.pdbx_seq_one_letter_code
_entity_poly.pdbx_strand_id
1 'polypeptide(L)'
;MFGLLSTFVLAAASMLQAEAALPANCSRNVTVAAGDTCDFISAKYNVSTSRNLRTFTYSYQLAAVNPGVIGQGCQNLYIGEILCLGLTGQDCQTTYVARFGQTCVDIADAYNISKSTILANNPNLEQNCANLYADEVLPYQTCNDCSALLIVERHALCQRWVAAHSEDQVARSADLTGEVDTPRR
;
A
#
# COMPACT_ATOMS: atom_id res chain seq x y z
N MET A 1 39.89 56.27 25.96
CA MET A 1 39.87 55.37 24.79
C MET A 1 39.96 53.94 25.31
N PHE A 2 38.82 53.30 25.62
CA PHE A 2 38.75 51.90 26.04
C PHE A 2 37.61 51.26 25.26
N GLY A 3 37.95 50.48 24.23
CA GLY A 3 36.99 49.74 23.42
C GLY A 3 36.66 48.42 24.10
N LEU A 4 35.37 48.17 24.34
CA LEU A 4 34.85 46.87 24.75
C LEU A 4 34.53 46.06 23.49
N LEU A 5 35.42 45.15 23.13
CA LEU A 5 35.16 44.12 22.13
C LEU A 5 34.31 43.02 22.79
N SER A 6 33.00 43.07 22.53
CA SER A 6 32.06 42.01 22.94
C SER A 6 32.22 40.82 21.99
N THR A 7 32.80 39.74 22.48
CA THR A 7 32.92 38.47 21.74
C THR A 7 31.56 37.78 21.69
N PHE A 8 30.96 37.74 20.50
CA PHE A 8 29.79 36.90 20.23
C PHE A 8 30.21 35.43 20.17
N VAL A 9 29.85 34.67 21.20
CA VAL A 9 29.95 33.20 21.18
C VAL A 9 28.78 32.66 20.36
N LEU A 10 29.06 32.19 19.15
CA LEU A 10 28.10 31.44 18.32
C LEU A 10 27.92 30.05 18.93
N ALA A 11 26.82 29.85 19.65
CA ALA A 11 26.38 28.52 20.06
C ALA A 11 25.89 27.75 18.82
N ALA A 12 26.65 26.77 18.36
CA ALA A 12 26.20 25.82 17.35
C ALA A 12 25.19 24.86 18.00
N ALA A 13 23.89 25.07 17.75
CA ALA A 13 22.87 24.11 18.10
C ALA A 13 23.01 22.90 17.16
N SER A 14 23.41 21.76 17.72
CA SER A 14 23.40 20.47 17.03
C SER A 14 21.94 20.08 16.76
N MET A 15 21.52 20.15 15.50
CA MET A 15 20.27 19.57 15.04
C MET A 15 20.41 18.06 15.11
N LEU A 16 19.80 17.43 16.12
CA LEU A 16 19.61 15.98 16.12
C LEU A 16 18.56 15.69 15.04
N GLN A 17 19.00 15.32 13.84
CA GLN A 17 18.11 14.81 12.81
C GLN A 17 17.55 13.49 13.33
N ALA A 18 16.28 13.51 13.73
CA ALA A 18 15.54 12.29 13.95
C ALA A 18 15.38 11.63 12.57
N GLU A 19 16.18 10.61 12.30
CA GLU A 19 15.89 9.68 11.21
C GLU A 19 14.49 9.14 11.46
N ALA A 20 13.58 9.35 10.51
CA ALA A 20 12.24 8.83 10.62
C ALA A 20 12.33 7.30 10.66
N ALA A 21 12.10 6.72 11.84
CA ALA A 21 12.06 5.29 11.99
C ALA A 21 10.85 4.74 11.21
N LEU A 22 11.05 3.60 10.55
CA LEU A 22 9.97 2.84 9.93
C LEU A 22 8.85 2.55 10.95
N PRO A 23 7.60 2.36 10.49
CA PRO A 23 6.52 1.88 11.36
C PRO A 23 6.94 0.58 12.07
N ALA A 24 6.60 0.45 13.36
CA ALA A 24 6.98 -0.72 14.16
C ALA A 24 6.43 -2.04 13.60
N ASN A 25 5.30 -1.99 12.90
CA ASN A 25 4.66 -3.12 12.23
C ASN A 25 4.93 -3.16 10.72
N CYS A 26 6.04 -2.60 10.26
CA CYS A 26 6.45 -2.73 8.88
C CYS A 26 6.75 -4.19 8.55
N SER A 27 6.04 -4.76 7.58
CA SER A 27 6.15 -6.17 7.17
C SER A 27 7.36 -6.40 6.26
N ARG A 28 7.60 -5.45 5.37
CA ARG A 28 8.65 -5.50 4.35
C ARG A 28 9.11 -4.09 3.99
N ASN A 29 10.37 -3.95 3.63
CA ASN A 29 10.98 -2.66 3.31
C ASN A 29 11.83 -2.73 2.05
N VAL A 30 12.16 -1.54 1.53
CA VAL A 30 13.11 -1.35 0.42
C VAL A 30 14.03 -0.18 0.75
N THR A 31 15.25 -0.20 0.22
CA THR A 31 16.11 0.98 0.16
C THR A 31 16.00 1.62 -1.22
N VAL A 32 15.68 2.90 -1.28
CA VAL A 32 15.53 3.66 -2.53
C VAL A 32 16.87 3.71 -3.25
N ALA A 33 16.88 3.23 -4.50
CA ALA A 33 18.03 3.25 -5.38
C ALA A 33 17.99 4.46 -6.34
N ALA A 34 19.13 4.73 -6.99
CA ALA A 34 19.19 5.74 -8.03
C ALA A 34 18.28 5.36 -9.21
N GLY A 35 17.39 6.28 -9.60
CA GLY A 35 16.42 6.08 -10.69
C GLY A 35 15.10 5.45 -10.27
N ASP A 36 14.92 5.11 -8.99
CA ASP A 36 13.63 4.63 -8.49
C ASP A 36 12.56 5.73 -8.59
N THR A 37 11.37 5.33 -9.01
CA THR A 37 10.13 6.09 -8.87
C THR A 37 9.16 5.31 -8.00
N CYS A 38 8.12 5.97 -7.48
CA CYS A 38 7.11 5.26 -6.69
C CYS A 38 6.36 4.22 -7.53
N ASP A 39 6.06 4.51 -8.80
CA ASP A 39 5.49 3.52 -9.72
C ASP A 39 6.43 2.33 -9.94
N PHE A 40 7.73 2.58 -10.13
CA PHE A 40 8.70 1.51 -10.31
C PHE A 40 8.84 0.63 -9.07
N ILE A 41 8.97 1.24 -7.88
CA ILE A 41 8.99 0.51 -6.60
C ILE A 41 7.69 -0.29 -6.44
N SER A 42 6.55 0.35 -6.69
CA SER A 42 5.25 -0.30 -6.56
C SER A 42 5.07 -1.49 -7.48
N ALA A 43 5.41 -1.34 -8.76
CA ALA A 43 5.31 -2.41 -9.74
C ALA A 43 6.31 -3.54 -9.45
N LYS A 44 7.54 -3.21 -9.06
CA LYS A 44 8.60 -4.19 -8.76
C LYS A 44 8.31 -4.99 -7.51
N TYR A 45 7.75 -4.36 -6.49
CA TYR A 45 7.55 -4.97 -5.17
C TYR A 45 6.08 -5.22 -4.85
N ASN A 46 5.15 -5.19 -5.81
CA ASN A 46 3.73 -5.46 -5.57
C ASN A 46 3.15 -4.56 -4.45
N VAL A 47 3.33 -3.25 -4.56
CA VAL A 47 2.71 -2.27 -3.65
C VAL A 47 1.61 -1.55 -4.42
N SER A 48 0.40 -1.52 -3.88
CA SER A 48 -0.72 -0.92 -4.59
C SER A 48 -0.52 0.58 -4.82
N THR A 49 -0.92 1.04 -5.99
CA THR A 49 -1.08 2.47 -6.30
C THR A 49 -2.56 2.75 -6.49
N SER A 50 -2.93 4.03 -6.41
CA SER A 50 -4.27 4.44 -6.78
C SER A 50 -4.30 5.89 -7.20
N ARG A 51 -5.19 6.20 -8.13
CA ARG A 51 -5.42 7.57 -8.57
C ARG A 51 -6.84 8.02 -8.26
N ASN A 52 -6.95 9.19 -7.64
CA ASN A 52 -8.22 9.88 -7.48
C ASN A 52 -8.36 10.93 -8.58
N LEU A 53 -9.31 10.74 -9.51
CA LEU A 53 -9.55 11.70 -10.60
C LEU A 53 -10.22 13.00 -10.15
N ARG A 54 -10.97 13.00 -9.04
CA ARG A 54 -11.63 14.23 -8.55
C ARG A 54 -10.60 15.25 -8.07
N THR A 55 -9.52 14.76 -7.46
CA THR A 55 -8.44 15.58 -6.91
C THR A 55 -7.18 15.55 -7.77
N PHE A 56 -7.18 14.83 -8.89
CA PHE A 56 -6.02 14.56 -9.74
C PHE A 56 -4.77 14.16 -8.92
N THR A 57 -4.99 13.41 -7.84
CA THR A 57 -3.93 13.03 -6.90
C THR A 57 -3.64 11.55 -7.04
N TYR A 58 -2.36 11.21 -7.04
CA TYR A 58 -1.90 9.84 -6.87
C TYR A 58 -1.75 9.58 -5.38
N SER A 59 -2.28 8.47 -4.93
CA SER A 59 -2.13 7.96 -3.57
C SER A 59 -1.44 6.62 -3.66
N TYR A 60 -0.21 6.59 -3.20
CA TYR A 60 0.58 5.37 -3.13
C TYR A 60 0.39 4.76 -1.76
N GLN A 61 0.19 3.44 -1.66
CA GLN A 61 0.28 2.76 -0.36
C GLN A 61 1.64 3.07 0.28
N LEU A 62 2.69 3.18 -0.53
CA LEU A 62 4.03 3.63 -0.12
C LEU A 62 3.98 4.97 0.65
N ALA A 63 3.21 5.96 0.20
CA ALA A 63 3.05 7.23 0.91
C ALA A 63 2.24 7.08 2.20
N ALA A 64 1.21 6.21 2.20
CA ALA A 64 0.35 5.98 3.35
C ALA A 64 1.07 5.28 4.52
N VAL A 65 1.94 4.32 4.23
CA VAL A 65 2.68 3.55 5.25
C VAL A 65 4.01 4.18 5.64
N ASN A 66 4.42 5.28 5.00
CA ASN A 66 5.61 6.06 5.36
C ASN A 66 5.23 7.53 5.65
N PRO A 67 4.32 7.78 6.62
CA PRO A 67 3.85 9.14 6.90
C PRO A 67 5.00 10.02 7.39
N GLY A 68 5.08 11.24 6.87
CA GLY A 68 6.14 12.21 7.21
C GLY A 68 7.48 11.96 6.51
N VAL A 69 7.63 10.81 5.84
CA VAL A 69 8.79 10.47 5.00
C VAL A 69 8.44 10.70 3.54
N ILE A 70 7.32 10.13 3.07
CA ILE A 70 6.84 10.27 1.69
C ILE A 70 5.56 11.10 1.66
N GLY A 71 5.54 12.15 0.86
CA GLY A 71 4.36 12.98 0.62
C GLY A 71 3.32 12.23 -0.22
N GLN A 72 2.05 12.65 -0.13
CA GLN A 72 0.93 11.97 -0.80
C GLN A 72 1.16 11.74 -2.31
N GLY A 73 1.69 12.74 -3.02
CA GLY A 73 2.02 12.65 -4.45
C GLY A 73 3.33 11.92 -4.77
N CYS A 74 4.04 11.41 -3.76
CA CYS A 74 5.27 10.63 -3.89
C CYS A 74 6.37 11.31 -4.73
N GLN A 75 6.56 12.62 -4.49
CA GLN A 75 7.50 13.45 -5.25
C GLN A 75 8.83 13.67 -4.53
N ASN A 76 9.06 12.98 -3.42
CA ASN A 76 10.19 13.23 -2.52
C ASN A 76 10.89 11.94 -2.09
N LEU A 77 11.19 11.07 -3.05
CA LEU A 77 12.06 9.91 -2.84
C LEU A 77 13.52 10.36 -2.76
N TYR A 78 14.25 9.89 -1.74
CA TYR A 78 15.68 10.15 -1.59
C TYR A 78 16.50 8.86 -1.65
N ILE A 79 17.61 8.86 -2.41
CA ILE A 79 18.48 7.69 -2.52
C ILE A 79 19.02 7.30 -1.15
N GLY A 80 18.97 6.01 -0.81
CA GLY A 80 19.40 5.46 0.47
C GLY A 80 18.31 5.48 1.56
N GLU A 81 17.18 6.14 1.32
CA GLU A 81 16.03 6.13 2.22
C GLU A 81 15.44 4.72 2.32
N ILE A 82 15.12 4.28 3.53
CA ILE A 82 14.46 2.99 3.75
C ILE A 82 12.96 3.23 3.88
N LEU A 83 12.18 2.61 3.01
CA LEU A 83 10.74 2.76 2.95
C LEU A 83 10.04 1.45 3.32
N CYS A 84 8.98 1.56 4.10
CA CYS A 84 8.06 0.47 4.35
C CYS A 84 7.19 0.23 3.13
N LEU A 85 7.04 -1.02 2.70
CA LEU A 85 6.23 -1.35 1.53
C LEU A 85 4.80 -1.78 1.90
N GLY A 86 4.61 -2.25 3.13
CA GLY A 86 3.33 -2.70 3.66
C GLY A 86 3.41 -3.01 5.15
N LEU A 87 2.26 -2.94 5.83
CA LEU A 87 2.16 -3.24 7.26
C LEU A 87 1.73 -4.69 7.48
N THR A 88 2.17 -5.29 8.58
CA THR A 88 1.76 -6.66 8.95
C THR A 88 0.23 -6.76 9.04
N GLY A 89 -0.35 -7.75 8.33
CA GLY A 89 -1.80 -7.92 8.24
C GLY A 89 -2.52 -6.87 7.38
N GLN A 90 -1.80 -6.10 6.57
CA GLN A 90 -2.38 -5.11 5.64
C GLN A 90 -1.64 -5.06 4.29
N ASP A 91 -0.82 -6.06 3.97
CA ASP A 91 0.06 -6.06 2.81
C ASP A 91 -0.42 -7.02 1.72
N CYS A 92 -1.17 -6.50 0.75
CA CYS A 92 -1.57 -7.23 -0.45
C CYS A 92 -0.36 -7.47 -1.37
N GLN A 93 0.18 -8.69 -1.45
CA GLN A 93 1.32 -8.99 -2.33
C GLN A 93 0.92 -9.56 -3.70
N THR A 94 -0.35 -9.94 -3.89
CA THR A 94 -0.86 -10.41 -5.18
C THR A 94 -1.48 -9.25 -5.95
N THR A 95 -0.67 -8.66 -6.84
CA THR A 95 -1.05 -7.46 -7.59
C THR A 95 -0.93 -7.65 -9.09
N TYR A 96 -1.60 -6.77 -9.83
CA TYR A 96 -1.56 -6.67 -11.28
C TYR A 96 -1.13 -5.27 -11.69
N VAL A 97 -0.25 -5.16 -12.69
CA VAL A 97 0.13 -3.89 -13.30
C VAL A 97 -0.76 -3.64 -14.52
N ALA A 98 -1.60 -2.61 -14.41
CA ALA A 98 -2.57 -2.26 -15.42
C ALA A 98 -1.92 -1.85 -16.75
N ARG A 99 -2.55 -2.24 -17.85
CA ARG A 99 -2.14 -1.84 -19.20
C ARG A 99 -3.11 -0.79 -19.73
N PHE A 100 -2.60 0.02 -20.65
CA PHE A 100 -3.42 1.04 -21.31
C PHE A 100 -4.66 0.42 -21.97
N GLY A 101 -5.82 1.04 -21.71
CA GLY A 101 -7.09 0.67 -22.34
C GLY A 101 -7.82 -0.54 -21.75
N GLN A 102 -7.33 -1.12 -20.64
CA GLN A 102 -8.02 -2.23 -19.98
C GLN A 102 -9.21 -1.75 -19.13
N THR A 103 -10.23 -2.60 -19.06
CA THR A 103 -11.38 -2.45 -18.17
C THR A 103 -11.29 -3.41 -16.99
N CYS A 104 -12.14 -3.22 -15.98
CA CYS A 104 -12.21 -4.18 -14.87
C CYS A 104 -12.65 -5.58 -15.35
N VAL A 105 -13.41 -5.68 -16.43
CA VAL A 105 -13.87 -6.96 -16.97
C VAL A 105 -12.70 -7.71 -17.60
N ASP A 106 -11.86 -7.02 -18.39
CA ASP A 106 -10.68 -7.64 -19.01
C ASP A 106 -9.74 -8.24 -17.96
N ILE A 107 -9.52 -7.51 -16.87
CA ILE A 107 -8.69 -7.96 -15.74
C ILE A 107 -9.37 -9.12 -15.01
N ALA A 108 -10.67 -9.02 -14.75
CA ALA A 108 -11.43 -10.06 -14.05
C ALA A 108 -11.39 -11.39 -14.80
N ASP A 109 -11.60 -11.36 -16.10
CA ASP A 109 -11.58 -12.54 -16.97
C ASP A 109 -10.19 -13.15 -17.06
N ALA A 110 -9.14 -12.32 -17.18
CA ALA A 110 -7.75 -12.79 -17.25
C ALA A 110 -7.29 -13.54 -15.99
N TYR A 111 -7.84 -13.18 -14.83
CA TYR A 111 -7.47 -13.77 -13.53
C TYR A 111 -8.55 -14.68 -12.93
N ASN A 112 -9.64 -14.94 -13.67
CA ASN A 112 -10.77 -15.77 -13.24
C ASN A 112 -11.34 -15.34 -11.87
N ILE A 113 -11.57 -14.04 -11.71
CA ILE A 113 -12.19 -13.44 -10.52
C ILE A 113 -13.43 -12.64 -10.89
N SER A 114 -14.20 -12.19 -9.89
CA SER A 114 -15.33 -11.30 -10.16
C SER A 114 -14.88 -9.84 -10.32
N LYS A 115 -15.56 -9.08 -11.20
CA LYS A 115 -15.42 -7.62 -11.25
C LYS A 115 -15.62 -6.96 -9.88
N SER A 116 -16.58 -7.48 -9.10
CA SER A 116 -16.82 -7.01 -7.74
C SER A 116 -15.62 -7.18 -6.81
N THR A 117 -14.81 -8.23 -6.99
CA THR A 117 -13.57 -8.43 -6.25
C THR A 117 -12.57 -7.31 -6.56
N ILE A 118 -12.38 -6.98 -7.85
CA ILE A 118 -11.49 -5.89 -8.26
C ILE A 118 -11.95 -4.56 -7.66
N LEU A 119 -13.24 -4.23 -7.78
CA LEU A 119 -13.78 -2.96 -7.29
C LEU A 119 -13.79 -2.87 -5.76
N ALA A 120 -14.06 -3.97 -5.07
CA ALA A 120 -13.99 -4.03 -3.60
C ALA A 120 -12.56 -3.80 -3.11
N ASN A 121 -11.58 -4.34 -3.84
CA ASN A 121 -10.17 -4.19 -3.52
C ASN A 121 -9.58 -2.84 -3.93
N ASN A 122 -10.22 -2.14 -4.85
CA ASN A 122 -9.72 -0.90 -5.42
C ASN A 122 -10.86 0.13 -5.46
N PRO A 123 -11.31 0.62 -4.29
CA PRO A 123 -12.51 1.44 -4.18
C PRO A 123 -12.42 2.81 -4.88
N ASN A 124 -11.23 3.21 -5.33
CA ASN A 124 -11.05 4.41 -6.15
C ASN A 124 -11.32 4.16 -7.62
N LEU A 125 -11.41 2.91 -8.07
CA LEU A 125 -11.77 2.60 -9.45
C LEU A 125 -13.27 2.86 -9.68
N GLU A 126 -13.56 3.43 -10.84
CA GLU A 126 -14.91 3.56 -11.34
C GLU A 126 -15.47 2.19 -11.73
N GLN A 127 -16.80 2.09 -11.87
CA GLN A 127 -17.52 0.82 -12.09
C GLN A 127 -17.01 -0.04 -13.28
N ASN A 128 -16.39 0.61 -14.27
CA ASN A 128 -15.82 -0.01 -15.45
C ASN A 128 -14.29 0.17 -15.55
N CYS A 129 -13.62 0.66 -14.50
CA CYS A 129 -12.20 1.02 -14.50
C CYS A 129 -11.87 2.12 -15.52
N ALA A 130 -12.80 3.07 -15.77
CA ALA A 130 -12.57 4.16 -16.73
C ALA A 130 -11.46 5.13 -16.28
N ASN A 131 -11.13 5.13 -14.99
CA ASN A 131 -10.03 5.88 -14.40
C ASN A 131 -8.74 5.09 -14.22
N LEU A 132 -8.70 3.84 -14.70
CA LEU A 132 -7.50 3.03 -14.72
C LEU A 132 -6.50 3.63 -15.71
N TYR A 133 -5.24 3.74 -15.29
CA TYR A 133 -4.15 4.18 -16.14
C TYR A 133 -3.11 3.08 -16.29
N ALA A 134 -2.28 3.20 -17.33
CA ALA A 134 -1.16 2.30 -17.51
C ALA A 134 -0.22 2.39 -16.30
N ASP A 135 0.33 1.25 -15.90
CA ASP A 135 1.28 1.09 -14.79
C ASP A 135 0.68 1.24 -13.37
N GLU A 136 -0.65 1.44 -13.25
CA GLU A 136 -1.34 1.35 -11.97
C GLU A 136 -1.25 -0.07 -11.39
N VAL A 137 -0.84 -0.20 -10.13
CA VAL A 137 -0.65 -1.49 -9.45
C VAL A 137 -1.86 -1.79 -8.59
N LEU A 138 -2.65 -2.79 -9.00
CA LEU A 138 -3.92 -3.13 -8.38
C LEU A 138 -3.89 -4.51 -7.71
N PRO A 139 -4.23 -4.65 -6.43
CA PRO A 139 -4.58 -5.95 -5.85
C PRO A 139 -5.86 -6.49 -6.51
N TYR A 140 -5.76 -7.64 -7.18
CA TYR A 140 -6.92 -8.25 -7.85
C TYR A 140 -7.53 -9.41 -7.05
N GLN A 141 -6.75 -10.09 -6.22
CA GLN A 141 -7.24 -11.20 -5.38
C GLN A 141 -7.60 -10.71 -3.97
N THR A 142 -8.50 -11.42 -3.29
CA THR A 142 -8.81 -11.18 -1.88
C THR A 142 -7.53 -11.24 -1.06
N CYS A 143 -7.16 -10.12 -0.46
CA CYS A 143 -6.11 -10.10 0.52
C CYS A 143 -6.72 -10.67 1.80
N ASN A 144 -6.19 -11.80 2.29
CA ASN A 144 -6.73 -12.48 3.48
C ASN A 144 -6.59 -11.62 4.75
N ASP A 145 -5.86 -10.52 4.65
CA ASP A 145 -5.85 -9.44 5.60
C ASP A 145 -6.32 -8.13 4.94
N CYS A 146 -6.76 -7.18 5.76
CA CYS A 146 -7.51 -5.93 5.53
C CYS A 146 -6.99 -4.90 4.48
N SER A 147 -6.32 -5.37 3.46
CA SER A 147 -5.23 -4.71 2.76
C SER A 147 -5.68 -3.94 1.51
N ALA A 148 -6.94 -4.08 1.12
CA ALA A 148 -7.46 -3.52 -0.12
C ALA A 148 -8.25 -2.20 0.06
N LEU A 149 -8.21 -1.62 1.27
CA LEU A 149 -9.03 -0.46 1.64
C LEU A 149 -8.23 0.75 2.12
N LEU A 150 -6.89 0.75 1.94
CA LEU A 150 -6.04 1.82 2.43
C LEU A 150 -6.01 3.09 1.57
N ILE A 151 -6.79 3.12 0.49
CA ILE A 151 -6.76 4.25 -0.41
C ILE A 151 -8.07 5.03 -0.26
N VAL A 152 -7.98 6.09 0.55
CA VAL A 152 -8.99 7.10 0.87
C VAL A 152 -9.99 6.69 1.98
N GLU A 153 -9.72 7.17 3.20
CA GLU A 153 -10.68 7.47 4.29
C GLU A 153 -11.50 6.34 4.94
N ARG A 154 -11.16 5.05 4.85
CA ARG A 154 -11.99 3.99 5.49
C ARG A 154 -11.25 2.99 6.37
N HIS A 155 -10.37 3.52 7.22
CA HIS A 155 -9.76 2.79 8.34
C HIS A 155 -10.82 2.09 9.23
N ALA A 156 -12.00 2.71 9.44
CA ALA A 156 -13.09 2.15 10.25
C ALA A 156 -13.88 1.02 9.57
N LEU A 157 -13.89 0.92 8.24
CA LEU A 157 -14.59 -0.17 7.55
C LEU A 157 -13.76 -1.46 7.50
N CYS A 158 -12.43 -1.34 7.45
CA CYS A 158 -11.54 -2.49 7.60
C CYS A 158 -11.73 -3.18 8.97
N GLN A 159 -11.68 -2.41 10.07
CA GLN A 159 -11.88 -2.95 11.43
C GLN A 159 -13.26 -3.61 11.59
N ARG A 160 -14.30 -3.03 10.98
CA ARG A 160 -15.66 -3.60 10.97
C ARG A 160 -15.77 -4.87 10.11
N TRP A 161 -15.08 -4.94 8.97
CA TRP A 161 -15.07 -6.14 8.12
C TRP A 161 -14.34 -7.30 8.79
N VAL A 162 -13.18 -7.05 9.41
CA VAL A 162 -12.44 -8.04 10.22
C VAL A 162 -13.28 -8.53 11.40
N ALA A 163 -13.96 -7.63 12.11
CA ALA A 163 -14.84 -8.00 13.22
C ALA A 163 -16.09 -8.79 12.77
N ALA A 164 -16.51 -8.67 11.50
CA ALA A 164 -17.69 -9.33 10.97
C ALA A 164 -17.40 -10.68 10.28
N HIS A 165 -16.13 -10.99 9.94
CA HIS A 165 -15.78 -12.18 9.14
C HIS A 165 -14.61 -13.00 9.72
N SER A 166 -14.21 -12.75 10.98
CA SER A 166 -13.15 -13.50 11.67
C SER A 166 -13.54 -14.94 12.08
N GLU A 167 -14.83 -15.31 12.03
CA GLU A 167 -15.27 -16.68 12.30
C GLU A 167 -15.24 -17.58 11.04
N ASP A 168 -15.37 -17.03 9.83
CA ASP A 168 -15.53 -17.81 8.59
C ASP A 168 -14.21 -18.25 7.93
N GLN A 169 -13.07 -17.62 8.23
CA GLN A 169 -11.79 -17.96 7.60
C GLN A 169 -11.08 -19.17 8.25
N VAL A 170 -11.39 -19.48 9.52
CA VAL A 170 -10.92 -20.72 10.17
C VAL A 170 -11.66 -21.94 9.61
N ALA A 171 -12.94 -21.80 9.26
CA ALA A 171 -13.75 -22.89 8.72
C ALA A 171 -13.31 -23.34 7.31
N ARG A 172 -12.86 -22.42 6.44
CA ARG A 172 -12.45 -22.74 5.06
C ARG A 172 -11.01 -23.27 4.91
N SER A 173 -10.15 -23.07 5.90
CA SER A 173 -8.81 -23.66 5.92
C SER A 173 -8.80 -25.10 6.45
N ALA A 174 -9.81 -25.50 7.22
CA ALA A 174 -9.99 -26.88 7.70
C ALA A 174 -10.56 -27.84 6.64
N ASP A 175 -11.20 -27.32 5.58
CA ASP A 175 -11.84 -28.13 4.52
C ASP A 175 -10.86 -28.58 3.40
N LEU A 176 -9.64 -28.02 3.35
CA LEU A 176 -8.64 -28.35 2.33
C LEU A 176 -7.56 -29.34 2.81
N THR A 177 -7.60 -29.78 4.07
CA THR A 177 -6.81 -30.90 4.59
C THR A 177 -7.74 -32.08 4.85
N GLY A 178 -8.16 -32.76 3.78
CA GLY A 178 -9.18 -33.80 3.85
C GLY A 178 -8.86 -34.92 4.85
N GLU A 179 -9.88 -35.30 5.63
CA GLU A 179 -10.05 -36.66 6.11
C GLU A 179 -11.17 -37.27 5.28
N VAL A 180 -10.82 -38.16 4.35
CA VAL A 180 -11.78 -38.96 3.59
C VAL A 180 -12.36 -39.99 4.54
N ASP A 181 -13.55 -39.74 5.07
CA ASP A 181 -14.28 -40.73 5.86
C ASP A 181 -14.84 -41.81 4.93
N THR A 182 -14.19 -42.98 4.90
CA THR A 182 -14.67 -44.17 4.20
C THR A 182 -15.94 -44.72 4.87
N PRO A 183 -16.97 -45.13 4.11
CA PRO A 183 -18.19 -45.66 4.71
C PRO A 183 -17.96 -47.09 5.21
N ARG A 184 -18.19 -47.35 6.50
CA ARG A 184 -18.39 -48.70 7.02
C ARG A 184 -19.80 -48.88 7.55
N ARG A 185 -20.52 -49.72 6.78
CA ARG A 185 -21.65 -50.62 7.10
C ARG A 185 -22.75 -50.15 8.03
#